data_AF-A0A9D9S4R5-F1
#
_entry.id   AF-A0A9D9S4R5-F1
#
_cell.length_a   1.000
_cell.length_b   1.000
_cell.length_c   1.000
_cell.angle_alpha   90.00
_cell.angle_beta   90.00
_cell.angle_gamma   90.00
#
_symmetry.space_group_name_H-M   'P 1'
#
loop_
_entity.id
_entity.type
_entity.pdbx_description
1 polymer ?
#
loop_
_entity_poly.entity_id
_entity_poly.type
_entity_poly.pdbx_seq_one_letter_code
_entity_poly.pdbx_strand_id
1 'polypeptide(L)'
;MNNMLTIDGNEAVANVAYRVSEVIAIYPITPSSGMGELSDEWAAQGKTNVWGCVPRVVELQSEGGAAGTVHGALQAGSLATTFTASQGLLLMIPNMYKIAGELTPTVFHVAARALATHALSIFGDHSDVMATRGTGFALLASNSVQEAQDMAAIASASTLAGRLPVLHFFDGFRTSHEVAKITSVDDDVLRKMLPQALIATQRQRSLSPEHPVLRGTSQNPDVFFQAREAQNPWFDAFPGIVQQVMDDFGAATGRRYQLFDYVGAPDAERVIILMGSGAETVQETVEHMNRQGEKVGLLKVRLYRPWAPDALLAALPVTTKAIAVLDRCKEPGADGEPLFKDVLVSLAENAASESPRFATLPKVIGGRYGLASKEFNPAMVFAVFSGLTAALPKRRFTVGINDDVTHLSLPYDPAFRTDAVRETFGAVFYGLGSDGTVSANKNSIKIIGDETDLYAQGYFVYDSKKSGAMTVSHLRFGPQPIRSTYLTGEGDAKFIACHQPLFLETHDLLAHAAPGAVFLLNTPVPADKVWASLPGVMQQQMVAKRIHFHVIDA
;
A
#
# COMPACT_ATOMS: atom_id res chain seq x y z
N MET A 1 -16.73 -10.16 -20.15
CA MET A 1 -17.08 -10.22 -18.72
C MET A 1 -15.79 -9.93 -17.97
N ASN A 2 -15.75 -8.91 -17.11
CA ASN A 2 -14.54 -8.61 -16.35
C ASN A 2 -14.26 -9.77 -15.40
N ASN A 3 -13.12 -10.43 -15.58
CA ASN A 3 -12.70 -11.52 -14.70
C ASN A 3 -12.33 -10.90 -13.33
N MET A 4 -13.09 -11.22 -12.30
CA MET A 4 -12.87 -10.73 -10.94
C MET A 4 -12.12 -11.80 -10.13
N LEU A 5 -11.22 -11.38 -9.27
CA LEU A 5 -10.42 -12.25 -8.41
C LEU A 5 -10.53 -11.79 -6.96
N THR A 6 -10.64 -12.74 -6.04
CA THR A 6 -10.64 -12.46 -4.59
C THR A 6 -9.31 -12.88 -3.98
N ILE A 7 -8.33 -11.97 -4.00
CA ILE A 7 -6.92 -12.25 -3.67
C ILE A 7 -6.32 -11.13 -2.81
N ASP A 8 -5.14 -11.36 -2.23
CA ASP A 8 -4.42 -10.31 -1.50
C ASP A 8 -3.45 -9.51 -2.36
N GLY A 9 -2.91 -8.42 -1.80
CA GLY A 9 -1.98 -7.53 -2.52
C GLY A 9 -0.70 -8.23 -2.97
N ASN A 10 -0.16 -9.18 -2.19
CA ASN A 10 1.01 -9.95 -2.60
C ASN A 10 0.68 -10.83 -3.82
N GLU A 11 -0.40 -11.59 -3.78
CA GLU A 11 -0.82 -12.43 -4.90
C GLU A 11 -1.11 -11.60 -6.15
N ALA A 12 -1.78 -10.45 -6.00
CA ALA A 12 -2.10 -9.54 -7.10
C ALA A 12 -0.84 -9.01 -7.81
N VAL A 13 0.19 -8.63 -7.04
CA VAL A 13 1.47 -8.14 -7.58
C VAL A 13 2.30 -9.27 -8.17
N ALA A 14 2.43 -10.39 -7.46
CA ALA A 14 3.17 -11.55 -7.95
C ALA A 14 2.58 -12.05 -9.27
N ASN A 15 1.25 -12.07 -9.39
CA ASN A 15 0.56 -12.51 -10.60
C ASN A 15 0.94 -11.69 -11.84
N VAL A 16 1.08 -10.36 -11.71
CA VAL A 16 1.56 -9.52 -12.81
C VAL A 16 3.06 -9.69 -13.01
N ALA A 17 3.86 -9.57 -11.94
CA ALA A 17 5.33 -9.64 -11.99
C ALA A 17 5.82 -10.94 -12.62
N TYR A 18 5.20 -12.07 -12.28
CA TYR A 18 5.51 -13.39 -12.85
C TYR A 18 5.24 -13.43 -14.35
N ARG A 19 4.06 -12.94 -14.77
CA ARG A 19 3.62 -12.96 -16.16
C ARG A 19 4.45 -12.07 -17.08
N VAL A 20 5.19 -11.10 -16.54
CA VAL A 20 6.01 -10.14 -17.31
C VAL A 20 7.52 -10.29 -17.09
N SER A 21 7.96 -11.37 -16.44
CA SER A 21 9.38 -11.62 -16.14
C SER A 21 9.88 -12.93 -16.74
N GLU A 22 11.20 -13.00 -16.98
CA GLU A 22 11.93 -14.20 -17.39
C GLU A 22 12.78 -14.75 -16.23
N VAL A 23 13.28 -13.87 -15.36
CA VAL A 23 14.06 -14.23 -14.17
C VAL A 23 13.48 -13.53 -12.95
N ILE A 24 13.30 -14.28 -11.86
CA ILE A 24 12.84 -13.76 -10.57
C ILE A 24 13.85 -14.18 -9.51
N ALA A 25 14.71 -13.25 -9.10
CA ALA A 25 15.68 -13.50 -8.03
C ALA A 25 15.04 -13.09 -6.69
N ILE A 26 15.06 -13.98 -5.70
CA ILE A 26 14.33 -13.79 -4.45
C ILE A 26 15.18 -14.09 -3.22
N TYR A 27 14.75 -13.53 -2.10
CA TYR A 27 15.16 -13.94 -0.76
C TYR A 27 13.99 -13.65 0.19
N PRO A 28 13.62 -14.57 1.10
CA PRO A 28 12.41 -14.44 1.88
C PRO A 28 12.56 -13.39 2.99
N ILE A 29 11.66 -12.41 3.01
CA ILE A 29 11.51 -11.44 4.10
C ILE A 29 10.04 -11.03 4.25
N THR A 30 9.50 -11.13 5.48
CA THR A 30 8.13 -10.68 5.77
C THR A 30 8.01 -9.16 5.55
N PRO A 31 6.93 -8.62 4.96
CA PRO A 31 5.74 -9.30 4.46
C PRO A 31 5.76 -9.57 2.94
N SER A 32 6.91 -9.57 2.28
CA SER A 32 7.00 -9.78 0.82
C SER A 32 7.21 -11.25 0.40
N SER A 33 7.57 -12.16 1.33
CA SER A 33 7.86 -13.57 1.03
C SER A 33 6.79 -14.27 0.18
N GLY A 34 5.50 -14.01 0.44
CA GLY A 34 4.40 -14.63 -0.29
C GLY A 34 4.46 -14.39 -1.81
N MET A 35 5.02 -13.27 -2.28
CA MET A 35 5.21 -13.02 -3.71
C MET A 35 6.24 -13.98 -4.34
N GLY A 36 7.34 -14.25 -3.62
CA GLY A 36 8.38 -15.19 -4.06
C GLY A 36 7.89 -16.63 -4.02
N GLU A 37 7.20 -17.02 -2.94
CA GLU A 37 6.62 -18.36 -2.76
C GLU A 37 5.61 -18.69 -3.88
N LEU A 38 4.67 -17.79 -4.18
CA LEU A 38 3.71 -17.97 -5.27
C LEU A 38 4.39 -18.07 -6.64
N SER A 39 5.43 -17.25 -6.86
CA SER A 39 6.19 -17.31 -8.12
C SER A 39 6.90 -18.65 -8.29
N ASP A 40 7.51 -19.18 -7.22
CA ASP A 40 8.17 -20.48 -7.23
C ASP A 40 7.16 -21.61 -7.46
N GLU A 41 6.01 -21.57 -6.77
CA GLU A 41 4.93 -22.54 -6.94
C GLU A 41 4.43 -22.57 -8.41
N TRP A 42 4.15 -21.40 -9.00
CA TRP A 42 3.69 -21.31 -10.37
C TRP A 42 4.74 -21.80 -11.38
N ALA A 43 6.02 -21.54 -11.14
CA ALA A 43 7.11 -22.08 -11.96
C ALA A 43 7.20 -23.60 -11.86
N ALA A 44 7.07 -24.17 -10.65
CA ALA A 44 7.04 -25.62 -10.45
C ALA A 44 5.82 -26.30 -11.12
N GLN A 45 4.69 -25.59 -11.21
CA GLN A 45 3.48 -26.02 -11.94
C GLN A 45 3.63 -25.87 -13.47
N GLY A 46 4.73 -25.32 -13.97
CA GLY A 46 4.95 -25.09 -15.40
C GLY A 46 4.07 -23.98 -15.99
N LYS A 47 3.56 -23.05 -15.16
CA LYS A 47 2.83 -21.89 -15.67
C LYS A 47 3.77 -21.01 -16.49
N THR A 48 3.29 -20.51 -17.62
CA THR A 48 4.09 -19.67 -18.51
C THR A 48 3.80 -18.20 -18.26
N ASN A 49 4.79 -17.34 -18.53
CA ASN A 49 4.61 -15.91 -18.69
C ASN A 49 3.85 -15.58 -20.00
N VAL A 50 3.59 -14.30 -20.28
CA VAL A 50 2.80 -13.89 -21.45
C VAL A 50 3.45 -14.22 -22.81
N TRP A 51 4.72 -14.64 -22.81
CA TRP A 51 5.50 -15.05 -23.98
C TRP A 51 5.72 -16.56 -24.09
N GLY A 52 5.11 -17.36 -23.20
CA GLY A 52 5.18 -18.83 -23.26
C GLY A 52 6.41 -19.45 -22.60
N CYS A 53 7.23 -18.67 -21.89
CA CYS A 53 8.37 -19.18 -21.11
C CYS A 53 7.97 -19.37 -19.65
N VAL A 54 8.46 -20.41 -18.99
CA VAL A 54 8.34 -20.54 -17.52
C VAL A 54 9.42 -19.66 -16.89
N PRO A 55 9.08 -18.64 -16.08
CA PRO A 55 10.05 -17.81 -15.39
C PRO A 55 10.99 -18.63 -14.51
N ARG A 56 12.28 -18.29 -14.52
CA ARG A 56 13.27 -18.91 -13.65
C ARG A 56 13.29 -18.20 -12.31
N VAL A 57 12.75 -18.85 -11.28
CA VAL A 57 12.82 -18.38 -9.89
C VAL A 57 14.12 -18.89 -9.26
N VAL A 58 14.85 -18.01 -8.58
CA VAL A 58 16.13 -18.35 -7.94
C VAL A 58 16.16 -17.74 -6.54
N GLU A 59 16.32 -18.58 -5.52
CA GLU A 59 16.60 -18.14 -4.15
C GLU A 59 18.11 -17.92 -3.96
N LEU A 60 18.47 -16.82 -3.31
CA LEU A 60 19.86 -16.44 -3.06
C LEU A 60 20.22 -16.52 -1.57
N GLN A 61 21.45 -16.22 -1.22
CA GLN A 61 21.93 -16.21 0.18
C GLN A 61 21.52 -14.97 0.98
N SER A 62 21.13 -13.88 0.30
CA SER A 62 20.64 -12.62 0.87
C SER A 62 20.02 -11.74 -0.21
N GLU A 63 19.29 -10.70 0.19
CA GLU A 63 18.74 -9.69 -0.72
C GLU A 63 19.82 -8.93 -1.50
N GLY A 64 21.01 -8.73 -0.92
CA GLY A 64 22.15 -8.18 -1.66
C GLY A 64 22.60 -9.08 -2.82
N GLY A 65 22.58 -10.40 -2.61
CA GLY A 65 22.81 -11.40 -3.65
C GLY A 65 21.68 -11.44 -4.69
N ALA A 66 20.43 -11.33 -4.25
CA ALA A 66 19.27 -11.24 -5.14
C ALA A 66 19.37 -10.01 -6.06
N ALA A 67 19.66 -8.83 -5.52
CA ALA A 67 19.84 -7.62 -6.32
C ALA A 67 21.03 -7.70 -7.29
N GLY A 68 22.14 -8.33 -6.88
CA GLY A 68 23.26 -8.61 -7.79
C GLY A 68 22.89 -9.58 -8.92
N THR A 69 22.07 -10.58 -8.61
CA THR A 69 21.54 -11.54 -9.60
C THR A 69 20.60 -10.86 -10.59
N VAL A 70 19.68 -10.01 -10.10
CA VAL A 70 18.84 -9.17 -10.98
C VAL A 70 19.71 -8.31 -11.88
N HIS A 71 20.67 -7.57 -11.31
CA HIS A 71 21.58 -6.74 -12.08
C HIS A 71 22.29 -7.55 -13.19
N GLY A 72 22.87 -8.71 -12.86
CA GLY A 72 23.52 -9.57 -13.85
C GLY A 72 22.58 -10.10 -14.93
N ALA A 73 21.37 -10.53 -14.57
CA ALA A 73 20.36 -11.01 -15.51
C ALA A 73 19.92 -9.91 -16.50
N LEU A 74 19.75 -8.68 -16.01
CA LEU A 74 19.41 -7.53 -16.84
C LEU A 74 20.55 -7.19 -17.82
N GLN A 75 21.80 -7.24 -17.36
CA GLN A 75 22.97 -7.06 -18.22
C GLN A 75 23.08 -8.14 -19.29
N ALA A 76 22.63 -9.37 -19.01
CA ALA A 76 22.55 -10.46 -19.98
C ALA A 76 21.33 -10.37 -20.93
N GLY A 77 20.43 -9.40 -20.74
CA GLY A 77 19.30 -9.12 -21.63
C GLY A 77 17.97 -9.77 -21.23
N SER A 78 17.90 -10.43 -20.06
CA SER A 78 16.66 -10.98 -19.52
C SER A 78 15.81 -9.90 -18.87
N LEU A 79 14.48 -10.04 -18.95
CA LEU A 79 13.57 -9.27 -18.11
C LEU A 79 13.55 -9.88 -16.71
N ALA A 80 14.05 -9.13 -15.72
CA ALA A 80 14.21 -9.61 -14.35
C ALA A 80 13.48 -8.75 -13.32
N THR A 81 13.05 -9.37 -12.22
CA THR A 81 12.42 -8.71 -11.08
C THR A 81 12.85 -9.35 -9.76
N THR A 82 12.46 -8.72 -8.64
CA THR A 82 12.64 -9.22 -7.27
C THR A 82 11.52 -8.70 -6.38
N PHE A 83 11.31 -9.40 -5.27
CA PHE A 83 10.42 -9.01 -4.18
C PHE A 83 11.25 -8.77 -2.91
N THR A 84 10.98 -7.69 -2.17
CA THR A 84 11.71 -7.41 -0.92
C THR A 84 10.92 -6.48 0.01
N ALA A 85 11.48 -6.19 1.19
CA ALA A 85 10.95 -5.23 2.16
C ALA A 85 12.04 -4.84 3.17
N SER A 86 11.89 -3.73 3.88
CA SER A 86 12.64 -3.37 5.09
C SER A 86 14.15 -3.55 4.96
N GLN A 87 14.75 -4.35 5.85
CA GLN A 87 16.18 -4.64 5.89
C GLN A 87 16.69 -5.22 4.56
N GLY A 88 15.88 -6.04 3.91
CA GLY A 88 16.21 -6.63 2.63
C GLY A 88 16.42 -5.57 1.56
N LEU A 89 15.52 -4.58 1.50
CA LEU A 89 15.64 -3.45 0.57
C LEU A 89 16.92 -2.65 0.83
N LEU A 90 17.32 -2.45 2.09
CA LEU A 90 18.58 -1.77 2.42
C LEU A 90 19.81 -2.50 1.86
N LEU A 91 19.80 -3.83 1.86
CA LEU A 91 20.89 -4.63 1.28
C LEU A 91 20.94 -4.55 -0.25
N MET A 92 19.84 -4.15 -0.90
CA MET A 92 19.78 -3.95 -2.35
C MET A 92 20.30 -2.59 -2.81
N ILE A 93 20.37 -1.58 -1.92
CA ILE A 93 20.75 -0.18 -2.25
C ILE A 93 22.01 -0.07 -3.12
N PRO A 94 23.13 -0.77 -2.82
CA PRO A 94 24.34 -0.66 -3.65
C PRO A 94 24.11 -1.05 -5.12
N ASN A 95 23.33 -2.12 -5.36
CA ASN A 95 22.98 -2.54 -6.71
C ASN A 95 21.93 -1.61 -7.34
N MET A 96 21.04 -1.01 -6.56
CA MET A 96 20.08 -0.03 -7.09
C MET A 96 20.80 1.17 -7.75
N TYR A 97 21.86 1.69 -7.13
CA TYR A 97 22.68 2.74 -7.76
C TYR A 97 23.27 2.31 -9.11
N LYS A 98 23.74 1.07 -9.20
CA LYS A 98 24.31 0.49 -10.44
C LYS A 98 23.25 0.33 -11.52
N ILE A 99 22.12 -0.30 -11.19
CA ILE A 99 21.02 -0.54 -12.13
C ILE A 99 20.47 0.79 -12.69
N ALA A 100 20.26 1.79 -11.81
CA ALA A 100 19.79 3.11 -12.22
C ALA A 100 20.82 3.87 -13.06
N GLY A 101 22.09 3.90 -12.61
CA GLY A 101 23.17 4.56 -13.34
C GLY A 101 23.46 3.96 -14.71
N GLU A 102 23.07 2.72 -14.94
CA GLU A 102 23.18 2.03 -16.23
C GLU A 102 21.91 2.11 -17.07
N LEU A 103 20.89 2.87 -16.63
CA LEU A 103 19.62 3.10 -17.34
C LEU A 103 19.01 1.78 -17.84
N THR A 104 18.86 0.86 -16.89
CA THR A 104 18.45 -0.51 -17.13
C THR A 104 17.04 -0.76 -16.57
N PRO A 105 16.08 -1.20 -17.41
CA PRO A 105 14.70 -1.41 -17.01
C PRO A 105 14.55 -2.62 -16.07
N THR A 106 13.87 -2.42 -14.95
CA THR A 106 13.48 -3.49 -14.00
C THR A 106 12.44 -2.93 -13.04
N VAL A 107 11.66 -3.82 -12.44
CA VAL A 107 10.76 -3.45 -11.33
C VAL A 107 11.17 -4.20 -10.07
N PHE A 108 11.35 -3.48 -8.97
CA PHE A 108 11.47 -4.04 -7.63
C PHE A 108 10.12 -3.86 -6.93
N HIS A 109 9.52 -4.96 -6.49
CA HIS A 109 8.22 -4.95 -5.83
C HIS A 109 8.42 -5.02 -4.31
N VAL A 110 7.96 -3.98 -3.61
CA VAL A 110 8.23 -3.81 -2.17
C VAL A 110 6.92 -3.74 -1.39
N ALA A 111 6.71 -4.71 -0.52
CA ALA A 111 5.70 -4.61 0.53
C ALA A 111 6.29 -3.76 1.68
N ALA A 112 6.15 -2.44 1.57
CA ALA A 112 6.85 -1.44 2.37
C ALA A 112 6.69 -1.69 3.88
N ARG A 113 7.83 -1.74 4.59
CA ARG A 113 7.91 -2.19 5.98
C ARG A 113 8.88 -1.34 6.79
N ALA A 114 8.52 -1.13 8.05
CA ALA A 114 9.35 -0.46 9.06
C ALA A 114 10.79 -0.99 9.10
N LEU A 115 11.75 -0.07 9.21
CA LEU A 115 13.14 -0.40 9.50
C LEU A 115 13.33 -0.67 11.00
N ALA A 116 14.16 -1.64 11.31
CA ALA A 116 14.63 -1.91 12.67
C ALA A 116 15.47 -0.73 13.15
N THR A 117 14.97 -0.03 14.17
CA THR A 117 15.64 1.13 14.78
C THR A 117 15.90 0.85 16.27
N HIS A 118 15.04 1.34 17.16
CA HIS A 118 15.05 0.96 18.58
C HIS A 118 14.51 -0.44 18.82
N ALA A 119 13.71 -0.96 17.89
CA ALA A 119 13.15 -2.31 17.87
C ALA A 119 12.92 -2.77 16.43
N LEU A 120 12.85 -4.10 16.25
CA LEU A 120 12.37 -4.70 15.00
C LEU A 120 10.85 -4.54 14.91
N SER A 121 10.36 -4.21 13.72
CA SER A 121 8.94 -4.37 13.38
C SER A 121 8.82 -5.10 12.05
N ILE A 122 7.89 -6.04 11.96
CA ILE A 122 7.51 -6.68 10.69
C ILE A 122 6.50 -5.85 9.90
N PHE A 123 5.90 -4.86 10.53
CA PHE A 123 4.71 -4.17 10.06
C PHE A 123 5.02 -2.99 9.13
N GLY A 124 4.00 -2.60 8.37
CA GLY A 124 4.11 -1.69 7.24
C GLY A 124 4.25 -0.22 7.60
N ASP A 125 5.27 0.42 7.05
CA ASP A 125 5.42 1.87 6.88
C ASP A 125 6.43 2.13 5.74
N HIS A 126 6.71 3.38 5.39
CA HIS A 126 7.53 3.74 4.22
C HIS A 126 9.01 3.97 4.55
N SER A 127 9.48 3.65 5.76
CA SER A 127 10.86 3.97 6.17
C SER A 127 11.92 3.32 5.28
N ASP A 128 11.64 2.12 4.77
CA ASP A 128 12.51 1.39 3.86
C ASP A 128 12.54 1.99 2.46
N VAL A 129 11.38 2.28 1.87
CA VAL A 129 11.26 2.94 0.57
C VAL A 129 11.94 4.31 0.60
N MET A 130 11.70 5.10 1.66
CA MET A 130 12.29 6.43 1.81
C MET A 130 13.81 6.40 1.96
N ALA A 131 14.39 5.30 2.45
CA ALA A 131 15.84 5.12 2.50
C ALA A 131 16.47 4.90 1.11
N THR A 132 15.67 4.60 0.08
CA THR A 132 16.15 4.37 -1.30
C THR A 132 15.94 5.56 -2.24
N ARG A 133 15.31 6.65 -1.78
CA ARG A 133 14.91 7.78 -2.65
C ARG A 133 16.07 8.50 -3.36
N GLY A 134 17.31 8.30 -2.89
CA GLY A 134 18.53 8.84 -3.51
C GLY A 134 19.22 7.91 -4.52
N THR A 135 18.70 6.69 -4.75
CA THR A 135 19.35 5.68 -5.59
C THR A 135 19.24 5.95 -7.09
N GLY A 136 18.25 6.75 -7.52
CA GLY A 136 17.90 6.96 -8.92
C GLY A 136 16.81 6.01 -9.44
N PHE A 137 16.24 5.13 -8.60
CA PHE A 137 15.01 4.42 -8.95
C PHE A 137 13.82 5.40 -8.96
N ALA A 138 12.93 5.21 -9.92
CA ALA A 138 11.58 5.77 -9.84
C ALA A 138 10.82 5.11 -8.69
N LEU A 139 10.03 5.86 -7.94
CA LEU A 139 9.25 5.34 -6.80
C LEU A 139 7.76 5.48 -7.13
N LEU A 140 7.06 4.35 -7.30
CA LEU A 140 5.65 4.29 -7.67
C LEU A 140 4.82 3.60 -6.58
N ALA A 141 3.87 4.33 -6.00
CA ALA A 141 3.04 3.90 -4.89
C ALA A 141 1.68 3.36 -5.34
N SER A 142 1.19 2.36 -4.62
CA SER A 142 -0.18 1.84 -4.75
C SER A 142 -0.95 1.98 -3.45
N ASN A 143 -2.21 2.41 -3.54
CA ASN A 143 -3.03 2.71 -2.36
C ASN A 143 -3.98 1.55 -1.96
N SER A 144 -4.20 0.56 -2.82
CA SER A 144 -5.10 -0.57 -2.57
C SER A 144 -4.61 -1.85 -3.25
N VAL A 145 -5.28 -2.99 -2.99
CA VAL A 145 -4.98 -4.27 -3.64
C VAL A 145 -5.15 -4.18 -5.17
N GLN A 146 -6.22 -3.51 -5.64
CA GLN A 146 -6.46 -3.26 -7.06
C GLN A 146 -5.33 -2.40 -7.66
N GLU A 147 -4.98 -1.30 -6.99
CA GLU A 147 -3.90 -0.44 -7.45
C GLU A 147 -2.54 -1.17 -7.43
N ALA A 148 -2.30 -2.06 -6.48
CA ALA A 148 -1.05 -2.84 -6.44
C ALA A 148 -0.90 -3.70 -7.71
N GLN A 149 -1.96 -4.36 -8.16
CA GLN A 149 -1.96 -5.08 -9.44
C GLN A 149 -1.70 -4.13 -10.63
N ASP A 150 -2.45 -3.04 -10.69
CA ASP A 150 -2.45 -2.15 -11.84
C ASP A 150 -1.11 -1.39 -11.96
N MET A 151 -0.56 -0.91 -10.85
CA MET A 151 0.75 -0.27 -10.79
C MET A 151 1.89 -1.24 -11.04
N ALA A 152 1.74 -2.55 -10.76
CA ALA A 152 2.73 -3.52 -11.20
C ALA A 152 2.83 -3.56 -12.73
N ALA A 153 1.69 -3.56 -13.44
CA ALA A 153 1.67 -3.53 -14.90
C ALA A 153 2.20 -2.19 -15.45
N ILE A 154 1.77 -1.07 -14.87
CA ILE A 154 2.22 0.27 -15.24
C ILE A 154 3.72 0.44 -14.99
N ALA A 155 4.25 -0.05 -13.87
CA ALA A 155 5.68 0.00 -13.57
C ALA A 155 6.48 -0.78 -14.61
N SER A 156 6.07 -2.00 -14.96
CA SER A 156 6.75 -2.85 -15.94
C SER A 156 6.77 -2.22 -17.34
N ALA A 157 5.67 -1.60 -17.75
CA ALA A 157 5.62 -0.89 -19.03
C ALA A 157 6.43 0.42 -19.01
N SER A 158 6.31 1.20 -17.95
CA SER A 158 7.02 2.48 -17.80
C SER A 158 8.53 2.30 -17.73
N THR A 159 9.01 1.29 -16.98
CA THR A 159 10.45 1.01 -16.88
C THR A 159 11.02 0.63 -18.25
N LEU A 160 10.30 -0.20 -19.01
CA LEU A 160 10.73 -0.64 -20.34
C LEU A 160 10.76 0.53 -21.35
N ALA A 161 9.75 1.41 -21.31
CA ALA A 161 9.67 2.57 -22.19
C ALA A 161 10.69 3.66 -21.83
N GLY A 162 10.84 3.97 -20.53
CA GLY A 162 11.68 5.08 -20.06
C GLY A 162 13.08 4.70 -19.65
N ARG A 163 13.42 3.40 -19.61
CA ARG A 163 14.73 2.84 -19.20
C ARG A 163 15.16 3.16 -17.76
N LEU A 164 14.30 3.76 -16.94
CA LEU A 164 14.58 3.92 -15.52
C LEU A 164 14.03 2.73 -14.76
N PRO A 165 14.79 2.14 -13.83
CA PRO A 165 14.27 1.12 -12.94
C PRO A 165 13.22 1.71 -12.00
N VAL A 166 12.19 0.93 -11.70
CA VAL A 166 11.05 1.34 -10.86
C VAL A 166 11.03 0.50 -9.59
N LEU A 167 10.88 1.16 -8.45
CA LEU A 167 10.47 0.54 -7.20
C LEU A 167 8.96 0.75 -7.07
N HIS A 168 8.19 -0.30 -7.33
CA HIS A 168 6.75 -0.32 -7.09
C HIS A 168 6.52 -0.78 -5.63
N PHE A 169 5.85 0.06 -4.84
CA PHE A 169 5.58 -0.25 -3.43
C PHE A 169 4.12 -0.09 -3.03
N PHE A 170 3.75 -0.85 -2.02
CA PHE A 170 2.45 -0.87 -1.38
C PHE A 170 2.62 -1.26 0.10
N ASP A 171 1.67 -0.88 0.94
CA ASP A 171 1.87 -0.94 2.39
C ASP A 171 1.88 -2.38 2.91
N GLY A 172 2.97 -2.76 3.59
CA GLY A 172 3.13 -4.07 4.19
C GLY A 172 2.02 -4.38 5.20
N PHE A 173 1.48 -5.59 5.12
CA PHE A 173 0.25 -6.06 5.78
C PHE A 173 -1.01 -5.33 5.32
N ARG A 174 -1.07 -4.01 5.49
CA ARG A 174 -2.29 -3.22 5.28
C ARG A 174 -2.83 -3.29 3.85
N THR A 175 -1.95 -3.44 2.86
CA THR A 175 -2.30 -3.76 1.48
C THR A 175 -1.81 -5.14 1.10
N SER A 176 -0.59 -5.52 1.50
CA SER A 176 0.00 -6.79 1.04
C SER A 176 -0.73 -8.06 1.52
N HIS A 177 -1.43 -7.99 2.66
CA HIS A 177 -2.18 -9.11 3.25
C HIS A 177 -3.69 -8.84 3.36
N GLU A 178 -4.14 -7.68 2.88
CA GLU A 178 -5.57 -7.43 2.74
C GLU A 178 -6.08 -8.24 1.55
N VAL A 179 -7.07 -9.09 1.78
CA VAL A 179 -7.78 -9.80 0.72
C VAL A 179 -8.87 -8.89 0.20
N ALA A 180 -8.93 -8.68 -1.11
CA ALA A 180 -9.97 -7.87 -1.74
C ALA A 180 -10.46 -8.51 -3.04
N LYS A 181 -11.73 -8.27 -3.38
CA LYS A 181 -12.27 -8.56 -4.70
C LYS A 181 -11.83 -7.49 -5.69
N ILE A 182 -11.01 -7.85 -6.66
CA ILE A 182 -10.41 -6.96 -7.67
C ILE A 182 -10.75 -7.42 -9.08
N THR A 183 -10.65 -6.52 -10.06
CA THR A 183 -10.68 -6.86 -11.49
C THR A 183 -9.27 -7.25 -11.96
N SER A 184 -9.11 -8.43 -12.57
CA SER A 184 -7.81 -8.88 -13.06
C SER A 184 -7.30 -8.05 -14.25
N VAL A 185 -5.97 -8.06 -14.46
CA VAL A 185 -5.36 -7.59 -15.71
C VAL A 185 -5.15 -8.78 -16.65
N ASP A 186 -5.74 -8.71 -17.84
CA ASP A 186 -5.66 -9.75 -18.86
C ASP A 186 -4.28 -9.76 -19.55
N ASP A 187 -3.86 -10.93 -20.02
CA ASP A 187 -2.58 -11.10 -20.71
C ASP A 187 -2.47 -10.23 -21.97
N ASP A 188 -3.57 -10.02 -22.70
CA ASP A 188 -3.57 -9.18 -23.91
C ASP A 188 -3.31 -7.71 -23.58
N VAL A 189 -3.76 -7.24 -22.41
CA VAL A 189 -3.41 -5.91 -21.90
C VAL A 189 -1.91 -5.85 -21.62
N LEU A 190 -1.36 -6.85 -20.91
CA LEU A 190 0.08 -6.91 -20.61
C LEU A 190 0.94 -6.95 -21.89
N ARG A 191 0.57 -7.76 -22.88
CA ARG A 191 1.27 -7.84 -24.18
C ARG A 191 1.23 -6.51 -24.92
N LYS A 192 0.08 -5.82 -24.91
CA LYS A 192 -0.07 -4.51 -25.56
C LYS A 192 0.81 -3.45 -24.89
N MET A 193 0.90 -3.48 -23.56
CA MET A 193 1.71 -2.54 -22.79
C MET A 193 3.23 -2.82 -22.85
N LEU A 194 3.62 -4.04 -23.20
CA LEU A 194 5.02 -4.48 -23.29
C LEU A 194 5.39 -4.83 -24.74
N PRO A 195 5.50 -3.84 -25.64
CA PRO A 195 5.70 -4.10 -27.05
C PRO A 195 7.05 -4.77 -27.31
N GLN A 196 7.04 -5.83 -28.14
CA GLN A 196 8.20 -6.64 -28.46
C GLN A 196 9.40 -5.83 -28.99
N ALA A 197 9.14 -4.71 -29.67
CA ALA A 197 10.18 -3.82 -30.17
C ALA A 197 11.04 -3.22 -29.05
N LEU A 198 10.43 -2.83 -27.92
CA LEU A 198 11.17 -2.28 -26.77
C LEU A 198 11.98 -3.38 -26.06
N ILE A 199 11.43 -4.59 -25.96
CA ILE A 199 12.14 -5.77 -25.43
C ILE A 199 13.35 -6.10 -26.31
N ALA A 200 13.18 -6.11 -27.64
CA ALA A 200 14.28 -6.33 -28.58
C ALA A 200 15.37 -5.26 -28.46
N THR A 201 14.97 -4.00 -28.30
CA THR A 201 15.88 -2.87 -28.09
C THR A 201 16.66 -3.01 -26.77
N GLN A 202 16.03 -3.54 -25.72
CA GLN A 202 16.72 -3.87 -24.47
C GLN A 202 17.74 -5.00 -24.67
N ARG A 203 17.37 -6.07 -25.38
CA ARG A 203 18.25 -7.20 -25.66
C ARG A 203 19.45 -6.81 -26.52
N GLN A 204 19.30 -5.89 -27.48
CA GLN A 204 20.43 -5.37 -28.27
C GLN A 204 21.48 -4.63 -27.43
N ARG A 205 21.11 -4.17 -26.23
CA ARG A 205 22.03 -3.55 -25.27
C ARG A 205 22.61 -4.55 -24.28
N SER A 206 22.35 -5.85 -24.38
CA SER A 206 22.93 -6.81 -23.45
C SER A 206 24.43 -6.99 -23.69
N LEU A 207 25.13 -7.52 -22.67
CA LEU A 207 26.49 -8.01 -22.82
C LEU A 207 26.46 -9.30 -23.66
N SER A 208 27.16 -9.28 -24.79
CA SER A 208 27.36 -10.44 -25.66
C SER A 208 28.79 -10.45 -26.20
N PRO A 209 29.47 -11.61 -26.23
CA PRO A 209 30.77 -11.74 -26.89
C PRO A 209 30.75 -11.40 -28.38
N GLU A 210 29.59 -11.50 -29.04
CA GLU A 210 29.43 -11.19 -30.47
C GLU A 210 29.39 -9.68 -30.75
N HIS A 211 29.00 -8.88 -29.76
CA HIS A 211 28.97 -7.41 -29.84
C HIS A 211 29.35 -6.79 -28.48
N PRO A 212 30.62 -6.94 -28.06
CA PRO A 212 31.04 -6.65 -26.70
C PRO A 212 31.04 -5.15 -26.41
N VAL A 213 30.61 -4.79 -25.20
CA VAL A 213 30.70 -3.43 -24.66
C VAL A 213 31.28 -3.47 -23.25
N LEU A 214 31.98 -2.41 -22.85
CA LEU A 214 32.50 -2.25 -21.50
C LEU A 214 31.51 -1.45 -20.65
N ARG A 215 31.22 -1.90 -19.43
CA ARG A 215 30.36 -1.23 -18.44
C ARG A 215 30.99 -1.23 -17.06
N GLY A 216 30.54 -0.30 -16.21
CA GLY A 216 31.01 -0.22 -14.82
C GLY A 216 32.50 0.11 -14.70
N THR A 217 33.01 1.02 -15.53
CA THR A 217 34.40 1.45 -15.48
C THR A 217 34.71 2.23 -14.20
N SER A 218 36.01 2.34 -13.88
CA SER A 218 36.50 3.32 -12.91
C SER A 218 36.78 4.63 -13.64
N GLN A 219 36.18 5.73 -13.18
CA GLN A 219 36.31 7.05 -13.79
C GLN A 219 36.97 8.03 -12.82
N ASN A 220 37.86 8.87 -13.34
CA ASN A 220 38.52 9.94 -12.59
C ASN A 220 37.62 11.20 -12.53
N PRO A 221 37.98 12.21 -11.70
CA PRO A 221 37.20 13.45 -11.58
C PRO A 221 37.05 14.27 -12.87
N ASP A 222 37.89 14.02 -13.88
CA ASP A 222 37.88 14.70 -15.18
C ASP A 222 36.66 14.38 -16.04
N VAL A 223 36.01 13.23 -15.84
CA VAL A 223 34.83 12.80 -16.62
C VAL A 223 33.63 12.33 -15.80
N PHE A 224 33.83 11.95 -14.53
CA PHE A 224 32.77 11.33 -13.72
C PHE A 224 31.52 12.23 -13.59
N PHE A 225 31.71 13.53 -13.34
CA PHE A 225 30.59 14.43 -13.14
C PHE A 225 29.76 14.59 -14.43
N GLN A 226 30.43 14.77 -15.57
CA GLN A 226 29.78 14.88 -16.88
C GLN A 226 29.01 13.61 -17.23
N ALA A 227 29.58 12.43 -16.98
CA ALA A 227 28.89 11.16 -17.22
C ALA A 227 27.69 10.98 -16.29
N ARG A 228 27.76 11.49 -15.04
CA ARG A 228 26.64 11.41 -14.09
C ARG A 228 25.47 12.30 -14.49
N GLU A 229 25.74 13.50 -15.02
CA GLU A 229 24.70 14.43 -15.50
C GLU A 229 24.13 14.02 -16.87
N ALA A 230 24.84 13.20 -17.64
CA ALA A 230 24.38 12.76 -18.96
C ALA A 230 23.05 11.98 -18.92
N GLN A 231 22.66 11.43 -17.77
CA GLN A 231 21.40 10.70 -17.60
C GLN A 231 20.17 11.60 -17.41
N ASN A 232 20.34 12.91 -17.16
CA ASN A 232 19.23 13.81 -16.81
C ASN A 232 18.05 13.77 -17.78
N PRO A 233 18.24 13.72 -19.12
CA PRO A 233 17.11 13.66 -20.06
C PRO A 233 16.18 12.47 -19.86
N TRP A 234 16.68 11.34 -19.34
CA TRP A 234 15.84 10.18 -19.02
C TRP A 234 14.96 10.45 -17.80
N PHE A 235 15.49 11.11 -16.78
CA PHE A 235 14.75 11.47 -15.56
C PHE A 235 13.72 12.56 -15.83
N ASP A 236 14.07 13.56 -16.64
CA ASP A 236 13.16 14.66 -17.00
C ASP A 236 11.97 14.16 -17.82
N ALA A 237 12.19 13.21 -18.73
CA ALA A 237 11.14 12.64 -19.56
C ALA A 237 10.25 11.61 -18.83
N PHE A 238 10.77 10.96 -17.79
CA PHE A 238 10.11 9.80 -17.18
C PHE A 238 8.70 10.07 -16.63
N PRO A 239 8.41 11.20 -15.94
CA PRO A 239 7.05 11.50 -15.50
C PRO A 239 6.03 11.50 -16.65
N GLY A 240 6.38 12.09 -17.79
CA GLY A 240 5.51 12.09 -18.99
C GLY A 240 5.30 10.69 -19.56
N ILE A 241 6.34 9.85 -19.54
CA ILE A 241 6.24 8.44 -19.95
C ILE A 241 5.29 7.67 -19.03
N VAL A 242 5.43 7.82 -17.71
CA VAL A 242 4.56 7.16 -16.74
C VAL A 242 3.11 7.61 -16.94
N GLN A 243 2.86 8.91 -17.15
CA GLN A 243 1.52 9.42 -17.40
C GLN A 243 0.92 8.83 -18.68
N GLN A 244 1.67 8.76 -19.78
CA GLN A 244 1.20 8.13 -21.01
C GLN A 244 0.87 6.65 -20.80
N VAL A 245 1.69 5.92 -20.05
CA VAL A 245 1.43 4.50 -19.73
C VAL A 245 0.18 4.35 -18.83
N MET A 246 -0.04 5.25 -17.88
CA MET A 246 -1.28 5.30 -17.09
C MET A 246 -2.51 5.55 -17.97
N ASP A 247 -2.41 6.42 -18.97
CA ASP A 247 -3.49 6.73 -19.90
C ASP A 247 -3.78 5.53 -20.82
N ASP A 248 -2.74 4.86 -21.33
CA ASP A 248 -2.86 3.65 -22.14
C ASP A 248 -3.49 2.49 -21.34
N PHE A 249 -3.08 2.33 -20.08
CA PHE A 249 -3.69 1.38 -19.14
C PHE A 249 -5.18 1.70 -18.93
N GLY A 250 -5.52 2.98 -18.71
CA GLY A 250 -6.89 3.43 -18.55
C GLY A 250 -7.74 3.23 -19.81
N ALA A 251 -7.17 3.40 -21.00
CA ALA A 251 -7.84 3.11 -22.25
C ALA A 251 -8.10 1.60 -22.45
N ALA A 252 -7.19 0.75 -21.97
CA ALA A 252 -7.32 -0.71 -22.08
C ALA A 252 -8.25 -1.33 -21.04
N THR A 253 -8.32 -0.75 -19.83
CA THR A 253 -8.98 -1.39 -18.67
C THR A 253 -10.16 -0.60 -18.11
N GLY A 254 -10.32 0.67 -18.50
CA GLY A 254 -11.27 1.62 -17.92
C GLY A 254 -10.83 2.26 -16.60
N ARG A 255 -9.72 1.79 -15.99
CA ARG A 255 -9.21 2.30 -14.71
C ARG A 255 -8.13 3.34 -14.95
N ARG A 256 -8.45 4.61 -14.71
CA ARG A 256 -7.59 5.77 -15.03
C ARG A 256 -6.77 6.18 -13.81
N TYR A 257 -5.54 6.58 -14.06
CA TYR A 257 -4.60 7.06 -13.04
C TYR A 257 -3.91 8.34 -13.51
N GLN A 258 -3.42 9.10 -12.54
CA GLN A 258 -2.57 10.27 -12.75
C GLN A 258 -1.36 10.16 -11.82
N LEU A 259 -0.26 10.83 -12.16
CA LEU A 259 0.93 10.92 -11.30
C LEU A 259 0.56 11.40 -9.88
N PHE A 260 -0.32 12.41 -9.86
CA PHE A 260 -0.96 12.99 -8.69
C PHE A 260 -2.45 13.08 -8.99
N ASP A 261 -3.28 12.33 -8.25
CA ASP A 261 -4.73 12.29 -8.49
C ASP A 261 -5.45 12.99 -7.34
N TYR A 262 -6.33 13.91 -7.70
CA TYR A 262 -7.11 14.69 -6.75
C TYR A 262 -8.52 14.12 -6.61
N VAL A 263 -8.98 13.99 -5.38
CA VAL A 263 -10.34 13.58 -5.03
C VAL A 263 -10.91 14.54 -3.99
N GLY A 264 -12.12 15.05 -4.20
CA GLY A 264 -12.83 15.90 -3.25
C GLY A 264 -13.56 17.04 -3.90
N ALA A 265 -13.92 18.05 -3.10
CA ALA A 265 -14.64 19.23 -3.57
C ALA A 265 -13.80 20.03 -4.60
N PRO A 266 -14.32 20.36 -5.80
CA PRO A 266 -13.60 21.16 -6.79
C PRO A 266 -13.15 22.54 -6.28
N ASP A 267 -13.83 23.06 -5.25
CA ASP A 267 -13.53 24.31 -4.56
C ASP A 267 -12.95 24.08 -3.14
N ALA A 268 -12.29 22.95 -2.91
CA ALA A 268 -11.69 22.63 -1.61
C ALA A 268 -10.74 23.73 -1.12
N GLU A 269 -10.82 24.03 0.17
CA GLU A 269 -9.94 24.99 0.84
C GLU A 269 -8.87 24.27 1.67
N ARG A 270 -9.12 23.01 2.05
CA ARG A 270 -8.21 22.18 2.86
C ARG A 270 -7.95 20.86 2.13
N VAL A 271 -6.68 20.52 1.94
CA VAL A 271 -6.28 19.29 1.23
C VAL A 271 -5.32 18.47 2.09
N ILE A 272 -5.50 17.15 2.10
CA ILE A 272 -4.50 16.21 2.62
C ILE A 272 -3.71 15.64 1.44
N ILE A 273 -2.38 15.58 1.56
CA ILE A 273 -1.49 14.95 0.58
C ILE A 273 -0.77 13.78 1.25
N LEU A 274 -0.87 12.58 0.65
CA LEU A 274 -0.20 11.38 1.13
C LEU A 274 -0.03 10.32 0.03
N MET A 275 0.69 9.25 0.38
CA MET A 275 0.90 8.06 -0.43
C MET A 275 0.53 6.80 0.35
N GLY A 276 0.23 5.71 -0.35
CA GLY A 276 -0.06 4.40 0.24
C GLY A 276 -1.48 4.26 0.76
N SER A 277 -1.73 3.21 1.54
CA SER A 277 -3.08 2.76 1.89
C SER A 277 -3.89 3.80 2.67
N GLY A 278 -3.22 4.68 3.42
CA GLY A 278 -3.89 5.77 4.13
C GLY A 278 -4.73 6.66 3.21
N ALA A 279 -4.40 6.73 1.92
CA ALA A 279 -5.16 7.49 0.94
C ALA A 279 -6.58 6.95 0.71
N GLU A 280 -6.82 5.64 0.87
CA GLU A 280 -8.15 5.06 0.77
C GLU A 280 -9.03 5.47 1.97
N THR A 281 -8.49 5.41 3.20
CA THR A 281 -9.17 5.92 4.40
C THR A 281 -9.45 7.44 4.28
N VAL A 282 -8.48 8.22 3.78
CA VAL A 282 -8.69 9.67 3.61
C VAL A 282 -9.76 9.93 2.55
N GLN A 283 -9.78 9.19 1.44
CA GLN A 283 -10.80 9.36 0.42
C GLN A 283 -12.20 9.08 1.00
N GLU A 284 -12.37 7.97 1.71
CA GLU A 284 -13.63 7.62 2.36
C GLU A 284 -14.11 8.73 3.32
N THR A 285 -13.18 9.31 4.07
CA THR A 285 -13.48 10.41 5.01
C THR A 285 -13.82 11.71 4.27
N VAL A 286 -13.09 12.04 3.20
CA VAL A 286 -13.34 13.21 2.34
C VAL A 286 -14.72 13.12 1.69
N GLU A 287 -15.07 11.96 1.14
CA GLU A 287 -16.39 11.73 0.54
C GLU A 287 -17.52 11.95 1.57
N HIS A 288 -17.36 11.43 2.79
CA HIS A 288 -18.30 11.66 3.88
C HIS A 288 -18.42 13.14 4.27
N MET A 289 -17.29 13.84 4.44
CA MET A 289 -17.27 15.26 4.79
C MET A 289 -17.83 16.15 3.66
N ASN A 290 -17.53 15.84 2.39
CA ASN A 290 -18.08 16.58 1.25
C ASN A 290 -19.61 16.42 1.15
N ARG A 291 -20.18 15.25 1.48
CA ARG A 291 -21.65 15.08 1.58
C ARG A 291 -22.28 15.97 2.66
N GLN A 292 -21.51 16.36 3.67
CA GLN A 292 -21.92 17.31 4.71
C GLN A 292 -21.66 18.78 4.34
N GLY A 293 -21.16 19.05 3.13
CA GLY A 293 -20.87 20.40 2.63
C GLY A 293 -19.49 20.94 2.99
N GLU A 294 -18.62 20.13 3.58
CA GLU A 294 -17.24 20.54 3.89
C GLU A 294 -16.40 20.65 2.61
N LYS A 295 -15.62 21.73 2.50
CA LYS A 295 -14.73 21.99 1.36
C LYS A 295 -13.35 21.38 1.57
N VAL A 296 -13.32 20.04 1.60
CA VAL A 296 -12.09 19.26 1.80
C VAL A 296 -11.74 18.43 0.57
N GLY A 297 -10.46 18.11 0.43
CA GLY A 297 -9.95 17.24 -0.62
C GLY A 297 -8.73 16.42 -0.21
N LEU A 298 -8.35 15.53 -1.10
CA LEU A 298 -7.25 14.60 -1.01
C LEU A 298 -6.47 14.65 -2.32
N LEU A 299 -5.15 14.68 -2.25
CA LEU A 299 -4.28 14.40 -3.39
C LEU A 299 -3.43 13.18 -3.04
N LYS A 300 -3.63 12.09 -3.78
CA LYS A 300 -2.82 10.88 -3.60
C LYS A 300 -1.65 10.87 -4.57
N VAL A 301 -0.45 10.67 -4.02
CA VAL A 301 0.80 10.63 -4.77
C VAL A 301 1.03 9.21 -5.26
N ARG A 302 1.08 9.01 -6.59
CA ARG A 302 1.45 7.71 -7.20
C ARG A 302 2.92 7.72 -7.54
N LEU A 303 3.34 8.60 -8.45
CA LEU A 303 4.75 8.76 -8.80
C LEU A 303 5.42 9.71 -7.81
N TYR A 304 6.12 9.14 -6.82
CA TYR A 304 6.88 9.93 -5.85
C TYR A 304 8.26 10.34 -6.40
N ARG A 305 8.87 9.50 -7.24
CA ARG A 305 10.11 9.83 -7.97
C ARG A 305 10.06 9.29 -9.40
N PRO A 306 10.58 10.03 -10.40
CA PRO A 306 11.05 11.41 -10.33
C PRO A 306 9.92 12.38 -9.95
N TRP A 307 10.26 13.42 -9.19
CA TRP A 307 9.27 14.35 -8.66
C TRP A 307 8.85 15.35 -9.76
N ALA A 308 7.55 15.45 -10.02
CA ALA A 308 7.01 16.33 -11.07
C ALA A 308 6.14 17.44 -10.44
N PRO A 309 6.75 18.56 -10.00
CA PRO A 309 6.06 19.62 -9.26
C PRO A 309 4.92 20.24 -10.06
N ASP A 310 5.09 20.45 -11.37
CA ASP A 310 4.04 21.02 -12.23
C ASP A 310 2.79 20.16 -12.27
N ALA A 311 2.94 18.83 -12.33
CA ALA A 311 1.82 17.89 -12.31
C ALA A 311 1.11 17.89 -10.94
N LEU A 312 1.87 17.97 -9.85
CA LEU A 312 1.31 18.10 -8.49
C LEU A 312 0.51 19.39 -8.35
N LEU A 313 1.08 20.51 -8.77
CA LEU A 313 0.43 21.83 -8.68
C LEU A 313 -0.82 21.83 -9.55
N ALA A 314 -0.75 21.30 -10.78
CA ALA A 314 -1.87 21.20 -11.70
C ALA A 314 -3.06 20.41 -11.13
N ALA A 315 -2.81 19.38 -10.33
CA ALA A 315 -3.85 18.57 -9.70
C ALA A 315 -4.54 19.27 -8.50
N LEU A 316 -3.91 20.26 -7.86
CA LEU A 316 -4.50 20.97 -6.71
C LEU A 316 -5.52 22.03 -7.14
N PRO A 317 -6.70 22.12 -6.50
CA PRO A 317 -7.63 23.22 -6.70
C PRO A 317 -6.99 24.57 -6.36
N VAL A 318 -7.20 25.58 -7.21
CA VAL A 318 -6.69 26.95 -7.00
C VAL A 318 -7.23 27.62 -5.72
N THR A 319 -8.33 27.08 -5.17
CA THR A 319 -8.97 27.51 -3.92
C THR A 319 -8.27 26.97 -2.66
N THR A 320 -7.27 26.11 -2.80
CA THR A 320 -6.57 25.49 -1.67
C THR A 320 -5.87 26.56 -0.82
N LYS A 321 -6.23 26.63 0.47
CA LYS A 321 -5.66 27.58 1.45
C LYS A 321 -4.77 26.88 2.47
N ALA A 322 -5.01 25.60 2.75
CA ALA A 322 -4.27 24.85 3.75
C ALA A 322 -4.06 23.39 3.32
N ILE A 323 -2.86 22.88 3.59
CA ILE A 323 -2.42 21.54 3.19
C ILE A 323 -1.84 20.82 4.41
N ALA A 324 -2.29 19.59 4.66
CA ALA A 324 -1.60 18.67 5.57
C ALA A 324 -0.91 17.59 4.73
N VAL A 325 0.40 17.46 4.88
CA VAL A 325 1.18 16.39 4.23
C VAL A 325 1.43 15.30 5.24
N LEU A 326 1.04 14.06 4.91
CA LEU A 326 1.17 12.92 5.81
C LEU A 326 2.24 11.96 5.31
N ASP A 327 3.29 11.81 6.10
CA ASP A 327 4.39 10.89 5.87
C ASP A 327 4.23 9.64 6.74
N ARG A 328 4.35 8.46 6.12
CA ARG A 328 4.35 7.18 6.81
C ARG A 328 5.78 6.74 7.15
N CYS A 329 6.63 7.66 7.57
CA CYS A 329 7.99 7.37 8.02
C CYS A 329 8.42 8.38 9.10
N LYS A 330 9.60 8.20 9.68
CA LYS A 330 10.22 9.17 10.59
C LYS A 330 11.69 9.31 10.27
N GLU A 331 12.13 10.56 10.04
CA GLU A 331 13.55 10.90 9.92
C GLU A 331 14.00 11.67 11.18
N PRO A 332 14.61 11.01 12.19
CA PRO A 332 15.06 11.68 13.40
C PRO A 332 16.08 12.78 13.10
N GLY A 333 15.89 13.97 13.67
CA GLY A 333 16.76 15.12 13.46
C GLY A 333 16.49 15.90 12.17
N ALA A 334 15.65 15.40 11.27
CA ALA A 334 15.28 16.13 10.07
C ALA A 334 14.35 17.32 10.38
N ASP A 335 14.44 18.33 9.54
CA ASP A 335 13.58 19.50 9.49
C ASP A 335 12.18 19.23 8.86
N GLY A 336 11.88 17.97 8.60
CA GLY A 336 10.60 17.49 8.07
C GLY A 336 10.79 16.11 7.44
N GLU A 337 9.70 15.38 7.28
CA GLU A 337 9.68 14.12 6.55
C GLU A 337 9.75 14.34 5.02
N PRO A 338 10.11 13.30 4.22
CA PRO A 338 10.44 13.46 2.81
C PRO A 338 9.32 14.05 1.95
N LEU A 339 8.09 13.54 2.05
CA LEU A 339 6.98 14.03 1.22
C LEU A 339 6.60 15.46 1.62
N PHE A 340 6.54 15.74 2.93
CA PHE A 340 6.33 17.09 3.44
C PHE A 340 7.31 18.10 2.84
N LYS A 341 8.60 17.75 2.78
CA LYS A 341 9.64 18.61 2.20
C LYS A 341 9.43 18.85 0.71
N ASP A 342 9.19 17.79 -0.07
CA ASP A 342 9.02 17.92 -1.52
C ASP A 342 7.79 18.77 -1.88
N VAL A 343 6.69 18.61 -1.15
CA VAL A 343 5.49 19.45 -1.30
C VAL A 343 5.78 20.90 -0.93
N LEU A 344 6.44 21.13 0.21
CA LEU A 344 6.75 22.48 0.68
C LEU A 344 7.65 23.22 -0.31
N VAL A 345 8.68 22.55 -0.84
CA VAL A 345 9.57 23.11 -1.88
C VAL A 345 8.79 23.46 -3.14
N SER A 346 7.95 22.54 -3.63
CA SER A 346 7.13 22.78 -4.84
C SER A 346 6.21 24.00 -4.71
N LEU A 347 5.61 24.17 -3.53
CA LEU A 347 4.75 25.33 -3.25
C LEU A 347 5.56 26.63 -3.11
N ALA A 348 6.73 26.58 -2.48
CA ALA A 348 7.61 27.72 -2.33
C ALA A 348 8.15 28.21 -3.68
N GLU A 349 8.60 27.30 -4.55
CA GLU A 349 9.03 27.62 -5.91
C GLU A 349 7.89 28.18 -6.75
N ASN A 350 6.68 27.60 -6.65
CA ASN A 350 5.51 28.15 -7.33
C ASN A 350 5.20 29.59 -6.87
N ALA A 351 5.26 29.86 -5.57
CA ALA A 351 5.02 31.20 -5.04
C ALA A 351 6.09 32.23 -5.46
N ALA A 352 7.31 31.78 -5.77
CA ALA A 352 8.39 32.62 -6.28
C ALA A 352 8.38 32.76 -7.82
N SER A 353 7.54 32.01 -8.53
CA SER A 353 7.45 32.04 -9.99
C SER A 353 6.77 33.31 -10.51
N GLU A 354 6.96 33.63 -11.80
CA GLU A 354 6.31 34.78 -12.45
C GLU A 354 4.78 34.66 -12.53
N SER A 355 4.25 33.45 -12.42
CA SER A 355 2.82 33.16 -12.52
C SER A 355 2.43 32.11 -11.47
N PRO A 356 2.38 32.50 -10.18
CA PRO A 356 2.02 31.58 -9.10
C PRO A 356 0.60 31.05 -9.30
N ARG A 357 0.41 29.76 -9.03
CA ARG A 357 -0.89 29.10 -9.18
C ARG A 357 -1.88 29.56 -8.12
N PHE A 358 -1.38 29.78 -6.91
CA PHE A 358 -2.18 30.20 -5.77
C PHE A 358 -2.01 31.70 -5.53
N ALA A 359 -3.12 32.39 -5.27
CA ALA A 359 -3.08 33.83 -4.95
C ALA A 359 -2.25 34.11 -3.68
N THR A 360 -2.24 33.17 -2.73
CA THR A 360 -1.40 33.17 -1.55
C THR A 360 -0.82 31.78 -1.35
N LEU A 361 0.42 31.69 -0.86
CA LEU A 361 1.05 30.41 -0.53
C LEU A 361 0.18 29.65 0.49
N PRO A 362 -0.32 28.44 0.17
CA PRO A 362 -1.13 27.68 1.11
C PRO A 362 -0.34 27.37 2.38
N LYS A 363 -1.03 27.39 3.52
CA LYS A 363 -0.44 26.98 4.79
C LYS A 363 -0.16 25.48 4.79
N VAL A 364 1.08 25.07 5.03
CA VAL A 364 1.46 23.65 5.04
C VAL A 364 1.81 23.19 6.46
N ILE A 365 1.25 22.06 6.88
CA ILE A 365 1.65 21.33 8.09
C ILE A 365 2.08 19.90 7.73
N GLY A 366 3.05 19.36 8.47
CA GLY A 366 3.56 17.99 8.27
C GLY A 366 3.11 17.06 9.40
N GLY A 367 2.58 15.90 9.05
CA GLY A 367 2.12 14.90 10.00
C GLY A 367 2.78 13.56 9.78
N ARG A 368 3.08 12.85 10.86
CA ARG A 368 3.42 11.42 10.81
C ARG A 368 2.25 10.57 11.23
N TYR A 369 2.04 9.48 10.51
CA TYR A 369 1.00 8.51 10.82
C TYR A 369 1.48 7.08 10.55
N GLY A 370 0.75 6.09 11.06
CA GLY A 370 0.78 4.73 10.52
C GLY A 370 2.11 3.96 10.62
N LEU A 371 3.09 4.44 11.41
CA LEU A 371 4.38 3.76 11.60
C LEU A 371 4.15 2.34 12.14
N ALA A 372 4.86 1.36 11.58
CA ALA A 372 4.72 -0.06 11.93
C ALA A 372 3.26 -0.55 11.97
N SER A 373 2.48 -0.26 10.92
CA SER A 373 1.04 -0.55 10.82
C SER A 373 0.21 -0.03 11.99
N LYS A 374 0.63 1.05 12.67
CA LYS A 374 -0.25 1.77 13.59
C LYS A 374 -1.54 2.13 12.85
N GLU A 375 -2.66 1.97 13.54
CA GLU A 375 -3.97 2.22 12.96
C GLU A 375 -4.09 3.65 12.40
N PHE A 376 -4.82 3.78 11.30
CA PHE A 376 -5.16 5.07 10.69
C PHE A 376 -6.58 5.02 10.15
N ASN A 377 -7.52 5.49 10.98
CA ASN A 377 -8.96 5.39 10.74
C ASN A 377 -9.57 6.78 10.43
N PRO A 378 -10.86 6.85 10.05
CA PRO A 378 -11.49 8.12 9.70
C PRO A 378 -11.50 9.18 10.82
N ALA A 379 -11.55 8.78 12.09
CA ALA A 379 -11.47 9.70 13.21
C ALA A 379 -10.13 10.45 13.26
N MET A 380 -9.05 9.74 12.97
CA MET A 380 -7.71 10.32 12.85
C MET A 380 -7.61 11.27 11.65
N VAL A 381 -8.19 10.90 10.51
CA VAL A 381 -8.26 11.78 9.33
C VAL A 381 -9.02 13.07 9.64
N PHE A 382 -10.18 12.96 10.31
CA PHE A 382 -10.95 14.11 10.75
C PHE A 382 -10.13 15.05 11.65
N ALA A 383 -9.38 14.50 12.60
CA ALA A 383 -8.49 15.28 13.46
C ALA A 383 -7.39 16.03 12.67
N VAL A 384 -6.87 15.46 11.58
CA VAL A 384 -5.93 16.16 10.69
C VAL A 384 -6.60 17.37 10.02
N PHE A 385 -7.82 17.22 9.50
CA PHE A 385 -8.59 18.34 8.94
C PHE A 385 -8.93 19.40 10.00
N SER A 386 -9.30 18.99 11.21
CA SER A 386 -9.50 19.92 12.34
C SER A 386 -8.21 20.66 12.72
N GLY A 387 -7.08 19.96 12.65
CA GLY A 387 -5.75 20.54 12.87
C GLY A 387 -5.41 21.68 11.91
N LEU A 388 -5.86 21.60 10.65
CA LEU A 388 -5.70 22.67 9.65
C LEU A 388 -6.51 23.92 9.99
N THR A 389 -7.65 23.77 10.67
CA THR A 389 -8.54 24.87 11.07
C THR A 389 -8.22 25.47 12.44
N ALA A 390 -7.30 24.88 13.20
CA ALA A 390 -6.93 25.40 14.51
C ALA A 390 -6.39 26.84 14.41
N ALA A 391 -6.62 27.66 15.43
CA ALA A 391 -6.09 29.04 15.46
C ALA A 391 -4.56 29.06 15.35
N LEU A 392 -3.89 28.10 16.00
CA LEU A 392 -2.45 27.84 15.93
C LEU A 392 -2.20 26.37 15.59
N PRO A 393 -2.27 25.97 14.30
CA PRO A 393 -1.97 24.63 13.85
C PRO A 393 -0.55 24.23 14.20
N LYS A 394 -0.38 23.00 14.71
CA LYS A 394 0.93 22.41 14.92
C LYS A 394 1.63 22.28 13.56
N ARG A 395 2.79 22.92 13.40
CA ARG A 395 3.60 22.80 12.17
C ARG A 395 3.99 21.36 11.88
N ARG A 396 4.29 20.61 12.93
CA ARG A 396 4.59 19.19 12.90
C ARG A 396 3.74 18.46 13.92
N PHE A 397 3.18 17.32 13.56
CA PHE A 397 2.35 16.54 14.47
C PHE A 397 2.51 15.03 14.26
N THR A 398 1.91 14.26 15.16
CA THR A 398 1.68 12.82 15.02
C THR A 398 0.19 12.53 15.18
N VAL A 399 -0.30 11.44 14.60
CA VAL A 399 -1.69 10.98 14.79
C VAL A 399 -1.72 9.47 15.00
N GLY A 400 -2.60 9.00 15.88
CA GLY A 400 -2.73 7.57 16.25
C GLY A 400 -1.90 7.15 17.47
N ILE A 401 -1.27 8.09 18.19
CA ILE A 401 -0.57 7.86 19.47
C ILE A 401 -0.96 8.92 20.51
N ASN A 402 -0.71 8.63 21.78
CA ASN A 402 -0.67 9.65 22.82
C ASN A 402 0.79 10.01 23.08
N ASP A 403 1.20 11.22 22.69
CA ASP A 403 2.54 11.75 22.93
C ASP A 403 2.50 12.76 24.08
N ASP A 404 2.67 12.25 25.30
CA ASP A 404 2.72 13.03 26.55
C ASP A 404 4.12 13.57 26.88
N VAL A 405 5.09 13.37 25.99
CA VAL A 405 6.49 13.85 26.16
C VAL A 405 6.76 15.06 25.28
N THR A 406 6.54 14.96 23.97
CA THR A 406 6.76 16.08 23.03
C THR A 406 5.48 16.78 22.62
N HIS A 407 4.33 16.27 23.05
CA HIS A 407 3.01 16.86 22.81
C HIS A 407 2.72 17.13 21.34
N LEU A 408 3.21 16.29 20.43
CA LEU A 408 2.98 16.41 19.00
C LEU A 408 1.69 15.72 18.55
N SER A 409 1.14 14.80 19.35
CA SER A 409 -0.06 14.04 18.99
C SER A 409 -1.29 14.92 18.86
N LEU A 410 -2.06 14.71 17.79
CA LEU A 410 -3.40 15.30 17.65
C LEU A 410 -4.43 14.49 18.45
N PRO A 411 -5.28 15.14 19.25
CA PRO A 411 -6.45 14.48 19.82
C PRO A 411 -7.45 14.17 18.71
N TYR A 412 -8.16 13.05 18.83
CA TYR A 412 -9.23 12.67 17.92
C TYR A 412 -10.38 12.04 18.71
N ASP A 413 -11.60 12.16 18.19
CA ASP A 413 -12.77 11.51 18.77
C ASP A 413 -12.90 10.08 18.24
N PRO A 414 -12.61 9.04 19.05
CA PRO A 414 -12.67 7.66 18.59
C PRO A 414 -14.09 7.20 18.21
N ALA A 415 -15.14 7.98 18.53
CA ALA A 415 -16.53 7.68 18.14
C ALA A 415 -16.90 8.14 16.73
N PHE A 416 -16.06 8.93 16.06
CA PHE A 416 -16.34 9.38 14.69
C PHE A 416 -16.43 8.21 13.71
N ARG A 417 -17.47 8.20 12.86
CA ARG A 417 -17.74 7.16 11.84
C ARG A 417 -18.19 7.79 10.53
N THR A 418 -17.71 7.24 9.42
CA THR A 418 -18.16 7.57 8.06
C THR A 418 -19.44 6.82 7.70
N ASP A 419 -20.05 7.18 6.56
CA ASP A 419 -21.20 6.45 6.02
C ASP A 419 -20.86 4.99 5.64
N ALA A 420 -19.60 4.72 5.26
CA ALA A 420 -19.14 3.41 4.81
C ALA A 420 -19.40 2.28 5.83
N VAL A 421 -19.30 2.59 7.13
CA VAL A 421 -19.59 1.64 8.21
C VAL A 421 -21.05 1.19 8.19
N ARG A 422 -21.97 2.08 7.82
CA ARG A 422 -23.41 1.75 7.73
C ARG A 422 -23.72 0.99 6.45
N GLU A 423 -23.09 1.38 5.36
CA GLU A 423 -23.27 0.85 4.00
C GLU A 423 -22.66 -0.55 3.79
N THR A 424 -21.73 -0.97 4.67
CA THR A 424 -21.09 -2.29 4.62
C THR A 424 -21.58 -3.23 5.72
N PHE A 425 -21.48 -4.54 5.47
CA PHE A 425 -21.62 -5.57 6.49
C PHE A 425 -20.24 -5.86 7.08
N GLY A 426 -20.01 -5.44 8.33
CA GLY A 426 -18.79 -5.75 9.06
C GLY A 426 -18.94 -6.98 9.93
N ALA A 427 -17.94 -7.87 9.91
CA ALA A 427 -17.86 -9.04 10.79
C ALA A 427 -16.49 -9.17 11.46
N VAL A 428 -16.48 -9.67 12.70
CA VAL A 428 -15.26 -9.90 13.48
C VAL A 428 -15.24 -11.33 14.00
N PHE A 429 -14.12 -12.03 13.83
CA PHE A 429 -13.95 -13.41 14.29
C PHE A 429 -12.73 -13.51 15.18
N TYR A 430 -12.93 -14.02 16.38
CA TYR A 430 -11.90 -14.33 17.35
C TYR A 430 -11.59 -15.82 17.33
N GLY A 431 -10.38 -16.15 16.93
CA GLY A 431 -9.86 -17.52 16.86
C GLY A 431 -8.52 -17.67 17.57
N LEU A 432 -8.04 -18.89 17.67
CA LEU A 432 -6.72 -19.24 18.19
C LEU A 432 -5.77 -19.53 17.03
N GLY A 433 -4.51 -19.13 17.16
CA GLY A 433 -3.49 -19.48 16.19
C GLY A 433 -3.42 -21.00 15.96
N SER A 434 -3.66 -21.42 14.71
CA SER A 434 -3.74 -22.80 14.22
C SER A 434 -5.09 -23.53 14.39
N ASP A 435 -6.17 -22.85 14.77
CA ASP A 435 -7.51 -23.47 14.86
C ASP A 435 -8.30 -23.49 13.52
N GLY A 436 -7.73 -22.94 12.45
CA GLY A 436 -8.35 -22.87 11.14
C GLY A 436 -9.25 -21.64 10.88
N THR A 437 -9.50 -20.79 11.88
CA THR A 437 -10.38 -19.61 11.77
C THR A 437 -9.98 -18.67 10.64
N VAL A 438 -8.70 -18.30 10.58
CA VAL A 438 -8.18 -17.40 9.53
C VAL A 438 -8.35 -18.02 8.14
N SER A 439 -8.02 -19.30 7.98
CA SER A 439 -8.17 -20.01 6.70
C SER A 439 -9.65 -20.11 6.28
N ALA A 440 -10.53 -20.43 7.23
CA ALA A 440 -11.97 -20.48 6.99
C ALA A 440 -12.49 -19.10 6.56
N ASN A 441 -12.08 -18.03 7.23
CA ASN A 441 -12.47 -16.67 6.85
C ASN A 441 -11.92 -16.25 5.49
N LYS A 442 -10.68 -16.60 5.14
CA LYS A 442 -10.15 -16.41 3.78
C LYS A 442 -11.04 -17.09 2.74
N ASN A 443 -11.47 -18.33 2.99
CA ASN A 443 -12.38 -19.05 2.12
C ASN A 443 -13.78 -18.42 2.08
N SER A 444 -14.33 -17.95 3.21
CA SER A 444 -15.62 -17.25 3.24
C SER A 444 -15.60 -15.97 2.41
N ILE A 445 -14.51 -15.19 2.47
CA ILE A 445 -14.35 -14.00 1.63
C ILE A 445 -14.33 -14.40 0.15
N LYS A 446 -13.58 -15.45 -0.21
CA LYS A 446 -13.53 -15.97 -1.59
C LYS A 446 -14.90 -16.43 -2.07
N ILE A 447 -15.60 -17.25 -1.30
CA ILE A 447 -16.96 -17.72 -1.65
C ILE A 447 -17.90 -16.53 -1.86
N ILE A 448 -17.95 -15.57 -0.93
CA ILE A 448 -18.84 -14.41 -1.08
C ILE A 448 -18.41 -13.52 -2.25
N GLY A 449 -17.10 -13.29 -2.41
CA GLY A 449 -16.55 -12.48 -3.49
C GLY A 449 -16.78 -13.09 -4.87
N ASP A 450 -16.66 -14.41 -5.00
CA ASP A 450 -16.73 -15.11 -6.28
C ASP A 450 -18.17 -15.47 -6.66
N GLU A 451 -19.04 -15.76 -5.69
CA GLU A 451 -20.42 -16.20 -5.91
C GLU A 451 -21.47 -15.08 -5.80
N THR A 452 -21.05 -13.84 -5.51
CA THR A 452 -21.96 -12.68 -5.42
C THR A 452 -21.38 -11.44 -6.10
N ASP A 453 -22.23 -10.45 -6.38
CA ASP A 453 -21.80 -9.14 -6.90
C ASP A 453 -21.18 -8.22 -5.83
N LEU A 454 -21.17 -8.65 -4.55
CA LEU A 454 -20.62 -7.83 -3.48
C LEU A 454 -19.10 -7.67 -3.64
N TYR A 455 -18.62 -6.51 -3.25
CA TYR A 455 -17.21 -6.33 -2.90
C TYR A 455 -16.96 -7.00 -1.56
N ALA A 456 -15.83 -7.68 -1.46
CA ALA A 456 -15.40 -8.42 -0.29
C ALA A 456 -14.02 -7.92 0.14
N GLN A 457 -13.83 -7.71 1.44
CA GLN A 457 -12.56 -7.32 2.05
C GLN A 457 -12.30 -8.19 3.28
N GLY A 458 -11.04 -8.61 3.48
CA GLY A 458 -10.61 -9.24 4.73
C GLY A 458 -9.23 -8.80 5.16
N TYR A 459 -9.09 -8.57 6.47
CA TYR A 459 -7.82 -8.28 7.12
C TYR A 459 -7.65 -9.12 8.38
N PHE A 460 -6.46 -9.65 8.60
CA PHE A 460 -6.20 -10.63 9.66
C PHE A 460 -5.10 -10.11 10.58
N VAL A 461 -5.44 -9.94 11.86
CA VAL A 461 -4.52 -9.54 12.91
C VAL A 461 -3.96 -10.80 13.56
N TYR A 462 -2.64 -10.95 13.49
CA TYR A 462 -1.89 -12.02 14.14
C TYR A 462 -1.13 -11.46 15.34
N ASP A 463 -0.95 -12.28 16.36
CA ASP A 463 0.05 -12.03 17.40
C ASP A 463 1.46 -12.39 16.87
N SER A 464 2.47 -11.74 17.45
CA SER A 464 3.88 -12.11 17.34
C SER A 464 4.19 -13.56 17.78
N LYS A 465 3.35 -14.17 18.62
CA LYS A 465 3.48 -15.58 19.02
C LYS A 465 3.05 -16.50 17.87
N LYS A 466 3.96 -17.38 17.44
CA LYS A 466 3.77 -18.32 16.31
C LYS A 466 2.57 -19.28 16.48
N SER A 467 2.14 -19.58 17.69
CA SER A 467 1.00 -20.46 17.97
C SER A 467 0.35 -20.15 19.30
N GLY A 468 -0.94 -20.45 19.46
CA GLY A 468 -1.65 -20.37 20.74
C GLY A 468 -2.00 -18.94 21.22
N ALA A 469 -1.84 -17.94 20.37
CA ALA A 469 -2.31 -16.58 20.62
C ALA A 469 -3.60 -16.28 19.85
N MET A 470 -4.34 -15.27 20.30
CA MET A 470 -5.58 -14.85 19.67
C MET A 470 -5.30 -14.27 18.28
N THR A 471 -6.10 -14.67 17.31
CA THR A 471 -6.18 -14.08 15.98
C THR A 471 -7.51 -13.38 15.82
N VAL A 472 -7.51 -12.20 15.21
CA VAL A 472 -8.74 -11.44 14.94
C VAL A 472 -8.89 -11.24 13.44
N SER A 473 -9.97 -11.75 12.86
CA SER A 473 -10.31 -11.55 11.45
C SER A 473 -11.35 -10.45 11.32
N HIS A 474 -11.07 -9.46 10.49
CA HIS A 474 -11.98 -8.35 10.17
C HIS A 474 -12.45 -8.51 8.73
N LEU A 475 -13.75 -8.77 8.55
CA LEU A 475 -14.36 -8.93 7.24
C LEU A 475 -15.32 -7.78 6.95
N ARG A 476 -15.36 -7.35 5.70
CA ARG A 476 -16.36 -6.41 5.20
C ARG A 476 -16.93 -6.88 3.87
N PHE A 477 -18.24 -6.72 3.70
CA PHE A 477 -18.94 -7.00 2.45
C PHE A 477 -19.88 -5.86 2.11
N GLY A 478 -20.00 -5.47 0.85
CA GLY A 478 -20.89 -4.38 0.47
C GLY A 478 -21.09 -4.25 -1.04
N PRO A 479 -22.14 -3.52 -1.46
CA PRO A 479 -22.42 -3.31 -2.87
C PRO A 479 -21.48 -2.29 -3.53
N GLN A 480 -20.71 -1.54 -2.74
CA GLN A 480 -19.77 -0.52 -3.20
C GLN A 480 -18.32 -0.96 -2.93
N PRO A 481 -17.34 -0.46 -3.70
CA PRO A 481 -15.92 -0.69 -3.42
C PRO A 481 -15.57 -0.33 -1.97
N ILE A 482 -14.90 -1.24 -1.28
CA ILE A 482 -14.56 -1.07 0.14
C ILE A 482 -13.19 -0.39 0.24
N ARG A 483 -13.18 0.85 0.75
CA ARG A 483 -11.95 1.66 0.95
C ARG A 483 -11.42 1.63 2.37
N SER A 484 -12.07 0.87 3.25
CA SER A 484 -11.83 0.90 4.69
C SER A 484 -10.54 0.17 5.08
N THR A 485 -9.39 0.75 4.75
CA THR A 485 -8.04 0.23 5.04
C THR A 485 -7.64 0.43 6.51
N TYR A 486 -8.55 0.09 7.41
CA TYR A 486 -8.44 0.18 8.88
C TYR A 486 -9.25 -0.95 9.52
N LEU A 487 -9.01 -1.27 10.80
CA LEU A 487 -9.77 -2.32 11.50
C LEU A 487 -11.24 -1.95 11.71
N THR A 488 -12.10 -2.94 11.93
CA THR A 488 -13.50 -2.69 12.34
C THR A 488 -13.49 -1.95 13.67
N GLY A 489 -14.17 -0.81 13.77
CA GLY A 489 -14.20 0.01 14.97
C GLY A 489 -15.07 -0.58 16.08
N GLU A 490 -15.06 0.07 17.24
CA GLU A 490 -16.00 -0.24 18.33
C GLU A 490 -17.43 0.04 17.87
N GLY A 491 -18.34 -0.91 18.09
CA GLY A 491 -19.75 -0.75 17.70
C GLY A 491 -20.07 -0.88 16.21
N ASP A 492 -19.14 -1.36 15.38
CA ASP A 492 -19.30 -1.39 13.91
C ASP A 492 -19.65 -2.78 13.35
N ALA A 493 -19.33 -3.85 14.06
CA ALA A 493 -19.52 -5.22 13.60
C ALA A 493 -20.98 -5.67 13.77
N LYS A 494 -21.59 -6.10 12.67
CA LYS A 494 -22.95 -6.68 12.64
C LYS A 494 -22.94 -8.17 13.00
N PHE A 495 -21.78 -8.82 12.89
CA PHE A 495 -21.58 -10.21 13.26
C PHE A 495 -20.26 -10.39 13.99
N ILE A 496 -20.30 -11.14 15.10
CA ILE A 496 -19.14 -11.43 15.94
C ILE A 496 -19.14 -12.93 16.22
N ALA A 497 -18.00 -13.59 16.02
CA ALA A 497 -17.83 -14.98 16.41
C ALA A 497 -16.65 -15.16 17.36
N CYS A 498 -16.84 -15.97 18.39
CA CYS A 498 -15.81 -16.44 19.29
C CYS A 498 -15.68 -17.95 19.15
N HIS A 499 -14.55 -18.42 18.63
CA HIS A 499 -14.32 -19.84 18.39
C HIS A 499 -13.66 -20.56 19.58
N GLN A 500 -13.25 -19.82 20.63
CA GLN A 500 -12.60 -20.38 21.82
C GLN A 500 -13.16 -19.74 23.10
N PRO A 501 -13.85 -20.52 23.97
CA PRO A 501 -14.44 -20.01 25.21
C PRO A 501 -13.47 -19.25 26.14
N LEU A 502 -12.19 -19.63 26.14
CA LEU A 502 -11.16 -19.01 26.99
C LEU A 502 -11.04 -17.49 26.79
N PHE A 503 -11.38 -16.99 25.60
CA PHE A 503 -11.29 -15.56 25.33
C PHE A 503 -12.34 -14.72 26.06
N LEU A 504 -13.44 -15.34 26.51
CA LEU A 504 -14.51 -14.65 27.27
C LEU A 504 -13.99 -14.03 28.56
N GLU A 505 -13.01 -14.66 29.21
CA GLU A 505 -12.47 -14.21 30.50
C GLU A 505 -11.34 -13.18 30.34
N THR A 506 -10.72 -13.13 29.16
CA THR A 506 -9.46 -12.42 28.95
C THR A 506 -9.58 -11.20 28.04
N HIS A 507 -10.64 -11.10 27.22
CA HIS A 507 -10.80 -10.05 26.22
C HIS A 507 -12.24 -9.55 26.17
N ASP A 508 -12.41 -8.26 25.83
CA ASP A 508 -13.72 -7.72 25.50
C ASP A 508 -14.09 -8.07 24.05
N LEU A 509 -14.74 -9.22 23.88
CA LEU A 509 -15.15 -9.73 22.56
C LEU A 509 -16.31 -8.95 21.92
N LEU A 510 -17.03 -8.15 22.72
CA LEU A 510 -18.19 -7.40 22.25
C LEU A 510 -17.87 -5.91 22.06
N ALA A 511 -16.61 -5.49 22.21
CA ALA A 511 -16.16 -4.13 21.93
C ALA A 511 -16.57 -3.67 20.52
N HIS A 512 -16.37 -4.53 19.51
CA HIS A 512 -16.75 -4.24 18.12
C HIS A 512 -18.24 -4.40 17.84
N ALA A 513 -19.03 -4.99 18.73
CA ALA A 513 -20.41 -5.34 18.44
C ALA A 513 -21.30 -4.10 18.31
N ALA A 514 -21.95 -3.95 17.14
CA ALA A 514 -22.97 -2.97 16.89
C ALA A 514 -24.26 -3.28 17.68
N PRO A 515 -25.13 -2.29 17.94
CA PRO A 515 -26.48 -2.56 18.44
C PRO A 515 -27.24 -3.49 17.49
N GLY A 516 -27.84 -4.55 18.02
CA GLY A 516 -28.55 -5.58 17.25
C GLY A 516 -27.63 -6.58 16.54
N ALA A 517 -26.32 -6.61 16.85
CA ALA A 517 -25.41 -7.55 16.23
C ALA A 517 -25.68 -9.00 16.64
N VAL A 518 -25.28 -9.92 15.77
CA VAL A 518 -25.25 -11.37 16.06
C VAL A 518 -23.95 -11.70 16.76
N PHE A 519 -24.02 -12.41 17.88
CA PHE A 519 -22.86 -13.01 18.54
C PHE A 519 -22.97 -14.54 18.52
N LEU A 520 -22.01 -15.20 17.88
CA LEU A 520 -21.87 -16.65 17.83
C LEU A 520 -20.74 -17.12 18.75
N LEU A 521 -21.05 -17.98 19.71
CA LEU A 521 -20.06 -18.56 20.62
C LEU A 521 -19.95 -20.07 20.42
N ASN A 522 -18.74 -20.55 20.15
CA ASN A 522 -18.38 -21.96 20.31
C ASN A 522 -18.21 -22.26 21.81
N THR A 523 -18.98 -23.19 22.37
CA THR A 523 -18.89 -23.60 23.77
C THR A 523 -19.55 -24.95 24.03
N PRO A 524 -18.97 -25.80 24.91
CA PRO A 524 -19.61 -27.04 25.35
C PRO A 524 -20.72 -26.81 26.39
N VAL A 525 -20.90 -25.57 26.87
CA VAL A 525 -21.94 -25.25 27.85
C VAL A 525 -23.31 -25.28 27.17
N PRO A 526 -24.28 -26.07 27.66
CA PRO A 526 -25.62 -26.13 27.09
C PRO A 526 -26.29 -24.75 26.98
N ALA A 527 -27.09 -24.56 25.92
CA ALA A 527 -27.72 -23.28 25.59
C ALA A 527 -28.63 -22.72 26.71
N ASP A 528 -29.22 -23.57 27.53
CA ASP A 528 -30.03 -23.19 28.70
C ASP A 528 -29.19 -22.70 29.89
N LYS A 529 -27.88 -22.99 29.92
CA LYS A 529 -26.96 -22.67 31.02
C LYS A 529 -25.89 -21.64 30.66
N VAL A 530 -25.59 -21.48 29.38
CA VAL A 530 -24.49 -20.63 28.90
C VAL A 530 -24.59 -19.19 29.37
N TRP A 531 -25.80 -18.63 29.46
CA TRP A 531 -25.99 -17.26 29.94
C TRP A 531 -25.37 -17.04 31.32
N ALA A 532 -25.59 -17.99 32.24
CA ALA A 532 -25.08 -17.91 33.61
C ALA A 532 -23.55 -18.07 33.69
N SER A 533 -22.91 -18.67 32.69
CA SER A 533 -21.45 -18.80 32.64
C SER A 533 -20.74 -17.57 32.05
N LEU A 534 -21.45 -16.66 31.38
CA LEU A 534 -20.83 -15.47 30.79
C LEU A 534 -20.43 -14.45 31.88
N PRO A 535 -19.32 -13.71 31.70
CA PRO A 535 -18.95 -12.61 32.58
C PRO A 535 -20.08 -11.57 32.68
N GLY A 536 -20.30 -11.02 33.88
CA GLY A 536 -21.39 -10.07 34.13
C GLY A 536 -21.32 -8.82 33.24
N VAL A 537 -20.12 -8.31 32.95
CA VAL A 537 -19.92 -7.18 32.04
C VAL A 537 -20.40 -7.52 30.63
N MET A 538 -20.12 -8.73 30.15
CA MET A 538 -20.56 -9.18 28.83
C MET A 538 -22.08 -9.32 28.76
N GLN A 539 -22.72 -9.88 29.79
CA GLN A 539 -24.18 -9.94 29.88
C GLN A 539 -24.81 -8.53 29.79
N GLN A 540 -24.24 -7.56 30.52
CA GLN A 540 -24.70 -6.16 30.48
C GLN A 540 -24.56 -5.56 29.08
N GLN A 541 -23.42 -5.78 28.42
CA GLN A 541 -23.22 -5.32 27.04
C GLN A 541 -24.22 -5.96 26.07
N MET A 542 -24.49 -7.26 26.20
CA MET A 542 -25.43 -7.98 25.35
C MET A 542 -26.85 -7.45 25.49
N VAL A 543 -27.31 -7.17 26.72
CA VAL A 543 -28.62 -6.55 26.97
C VAL A 543 -28.66 -5.13 26.43
N ALA A 544 -27.67 -4.30 26.76
CA ALA A 544 -27.63 -2.89 26.35
C ALA A 544 -27.62 -2.74 24.82
N LYS A 545 -26.84 -3.57 24.13
CA LYS A 545 -26.72 -3.59 22.67
C LYS A 545 -27.81 -4.42 21.99
N ARG A 546 -28.67 -5.13 22.72
CA ARG A 546 -29.70 -6.04 22.17
C ARG A 546 -29.10 -7.10 21.23
N ILE A 547 -28.05 -7.77 21.68
CA ILE A 547 -27.31 -8.77 20.91
C ILE A 547 -28.18 -10.02 20.68
N HIS A 548 -28.17 -10.52 19.44
CA HIS A 548 -28.73 -11.82 19.10
C HIS A 548 -27.69 -12.91 19.38
N PHE A 549 -27.89 -13.63 20.47
CA PHE A 549 -26.90 -14.60 20.95
C PHE A 549 -27.18 -16.02 20.45
N HIS A 550 -26.18 -16.62 19.82
CA HIS A 550 -26.19 -17.99 19.31
C HIS A 550 -25.03 -18.78 19.90
N VAL A 551 -25.27 -20.05 20.19
CA VAL A 551 -24.25 -20.98 20.71
C VAL A 551 -24.21 -22.25 19.89
N ILE A 552 -23.02 -22.83 19.80
CA ILE A 552 -22.75 -24.12 19.16
C ILE A 552 -21.65 -24.85 19.94
N ASP A 553 -21.74 -26.17 20.03
CA ASP A 553 -20.67 -27.04 20.54
C ASP A 553 -20.02 -27.70 19.31
N ALA A 554 -18.95 -27.07 18.78
CA ALA A 554 -18.39 -27.33 17.46
C ALA A 554 -17.17 -28.25 17.45
#